data_AF-A0A1J3K9I3-F1
#
_entry.id   AF-A0A1J3K9I3-F1
#
_cell.length_a   1.000
_cell.length_b   1.000
_cell.length_c   1.000
_cell.angle_alpha   90.00
_cell.angle_beta   90.00
_cell.angle_gamma   90.00
#
_symmetry.space_group_name_H-M   'P 1'
#
loop_
_entity.id
_entity.type
_entity.pdbx_description
1 polymer ?
#
loop_
_entity_poly.entity_id
_entity_poly.type
_entity_poly.pdbx_seq_one_letter_code
_entity_poly.pdbx_strand_id
1 'polypeptide(L)'
;MLFIVTQPVGLRDTHLFPKLPLPLRDTLETYSAEVNSIAKILFAKMARALKIKPEEMEEVFDDDDLFQSMRVNYHPPCPQPDQVIGLTPHSDAGGLTILLQVNEVEGLQIKKDGKWVPI
;
A
#
# COMPACT_ATOMS: atom_id res chain seq x y z
N MET A 1 5.40 -10.08 -8.99
CA MET A 1 4.68 -9.02 -8.25
C MET A 1 3.23 -9.06 -8.65
N LEU A 2 2.33 -9.03 -7.68
CA LEU A 2 0.89 -8.98 -7.90
C LEU A 2 0.41 -7.57 -7.54
N PHE A 3 -0.31 -6.93 -8.44
CA PHE A 3 -0.91 -5.61 -8.23
C PHE A 3 -2.43 -5.72 -8.41
N ILE A 4 -3.19 -5.27 -7.42
CA ILE A 4 -4.64 -5.42 -7.38
C ILE A 4 -5.27 -4.13 -6.89
N VAL A 5 -6.25 -3.59 -7.61
CA VAL A 5 -7.15 -2.56 -7.08
C VAL A 5 -8.17 -3.25 -6.18
N THR A 6 -8.26 -2.81 -4.92
CA THR A 6 -9.08 -3.46 -3.88
C THR A 6 -10.29 -2.66 -3.48
N GLN A 7 -10.22 -1.32 -3.52
CA GLN A 7 -11.34 -0.42 -3.29
C GLN A 7 -11.33 0.74 -4.29
N PRO A 8 -12.49 1.28 -4.67
CA PRO A 8 -13.82 0.70 -4.42
C PRO A 8 -14.03 -0.63 -5.17
N VAL A 9 -14.98 -1.45 -4.71
CA VAL A 9 -15.26 -2.80 -5.28
C VAL A 9 -15.54 -2.74 -6.78
N GLY A 10 -16.17 -1.66 -7.27
CA GLY A 10 -16.47 -1.46 -8.68
C GLY A 10 -15.26 -1.35 -9.60
N LEU A 11 -14.07 -1.04 -9.06
CA LEU A 11 -12.82 -0.97 -9.83
C LEU A 11 -12.00 -2.27 -9.79
N ARG A 12 -12.49 -3.31 -9.12
CA ARG A 12 -11.81 -4.60 -9.06
C ARG A 12 -11.84 -5.29 -10.42
N ASP A 13 -10.72 -5.90 -10.80
CA ASP A 13 -10.65 -6.74 -12.00
C ASP A 13 -11.53 -7.99 -11.83
N THR A 14 -12.61 -8.03 -12.60
CA THR A 14 -13.63 -9.09 -12.57
C THR A 14 -13.14 -10.42 -13.10
N HIS A 15 -12.03 -10.46 -13.84
CA HIS A 15 -11.40 -11.68 -14.33
C HIS A 15 -10.34 -12.22 -13.36
N LEU A 16 -9.75 -11.36 -12.53
CA LEU A 16 -8.70 -11.73 -11.57
C LEU A 16 -9.28 -12.22 -10.24
N PHE A 17 -10.18 -11.47 -9.62
CA PHE A 17 -10.70 -11.78 -8.27
C PHE A 17 -11.31 -13.18 -8.15
N PRO A 18 -12.10 -13.69 -9.12
CA PRO A 18 -12.63 -15.06 -9.06
C PRO A 18 -11.57 -16.16 -9.16
N LYS A 19 -10.36 -15.86 -9.65
CA LYS A 19 -9.27 -16.83 -9.83
C LYS A 19 -8.32 -16.89 -8.63
N LEU A 20 -8.44 -15.97 -7.68
CA LEU A 20 -7.67 -16.03 -6.44
C LEU A 20 -8.14 -17.25 -5.62
N PRO A 21 -7.21 -18.01 -4.99
CA PRO A 21 -7.58 -19.04 -4.03
C PRO A 21 -8.55 -18.49 -2.97
N LEU A 22 -9.64 -19.21 -2.67
CA LEU A 22 -10.67 -18.72 -1.75
C LEU A 22 -10.11 -18.21 -0.41
N PRO A 23 -9.19 -18.92 0.28
CA PRO A 23 -8.64 -18.41 1.54
C PRO A 23 -7.86 -17.10 1.37
N LEU A 24 -7.16 -16.93 0.23
CA LEU A 24 -6.43 -15.71 -0.07
C LEU A 24 -7.40 -14.55 -0.35
N ARG A 25 -8.46 -14.80 -1.12
CA ARG A 25 -9.45 -13.77 -1.46
C ARG A 25 -10.14 -13.24 -0.21
N ASP A 26 -10.62 -14.13 0.67
CA ASP A 26 -11.34 -13.73 1.88
C ASP A 26 -10.42 -12.98 2.86
N THR A 27 -9.17 -13.43 2.98
CA THR A 27 -8.14 -12.75 3.77
C THR A 27 -7.82 -11.36 3.18
N LEU A 28 -7.68 -11.26 1.86
CA LEU A 28 -7.38 -10.01 1.17
C LEU A 28 -8.51 -9.00 1.33
N GLU A 29 -9.77 -9.45 1.26
CA GLU A 29 -10.94 -8.59 1.48
C GLU A 29 -10.99 -8.04 2.91
N THR A 30 -10.75 -8.91 3.89
CA THR A 30 -10.67 -8.50 5.31
C THR A 30 -9.52 -7.51 5.51
N TYR A 31 -8.33 -7.84 5.01
CA TYR A 31 -7.15 -6.98 5.12
C TYR A 31 -7.36 -5.62 4.43
N SER A 32 -8.02 -5.59 3.26
CA SER A 32 -8.37 -4.36 2.54
C SER A 32 -9.21 -3.42 3.40
N ALA A 33 -10.26 -3.96 4.04
CA ALA A 33 -11.15 -3.18 4.90
C ALA A 33 -10.41 -2.61 6.12
N GLU A 34 -9.62 -3.44 6.81
CA GLU A 34 -8.87 -3.02 8.00
C GLU A 34 -7.80 -1.97 7.67
N VAL A 35 -7.03 -2.16 6.59
CA VAL A 35 -6.02 -1.19 6.15
C VAL A 35 -6.66 0.12 5.69
N ASN A 36 -7.83 0.07 5.03
CA ASN A 36 -8.56 1.28 4.66
C ASN A 36 -9.03 2.05 5.90
N SER A 37 -9.53 1.35 6.92
CA SER A 37 -9.93 1.94 8.21
C SER A 37 -8.74 2.62 8.90
N ILE A 38 -7.58 1.94 8.97
CA ILE A 38 -6.35 2.52 9.52
C ILE A 38 -5.92 3.77 8.74
N ALA A 39 -5.96 3.72 7.41
CA ALA A 39 -5.59 4.85 6.56
C ALA A 39 -6.48 6.07 6.85
N LYS A 40 -7.81 5.89 6.94
CA LYS A 40 -8.77 6.95 7.31
C LYS A 40 -8.43 7.58 8.67
N ILE A 41 -8.12 6.75 9.66
CA ILE A 41 -7.71 7.24 10.99
C ILE A 41 -6.42 8.06 10.90
N LEU A 42 -5.40 7.57 10.19
CA LEU A 42 -4.11 8.25 10.07
C LEU A 42 -4.24 9.59 9.36
N PHE A 43 -4.96 9.63 8.24
CA PHE A 43 -5.24 10.88 7.54
C PHE A 43 -6.02 11.88 8.39
N ALA A 44 -7.05 11.45 9.13
CA ALA A 44 -7.77 12.34 10.04
C ALA A 44 -6.84 12.92 11.13
N LYS A 45 -5.88 12.13 11.65
CA LYS A 45 -4.86 12.63 12.59
C LYS A 45 -3.90 13.62 11.92
N MET A 46 -3.44 13.34 10.70
CA MET A 46 -2.57 14.23 9.92
C MET A 46 -3.26 15.57 9.65
N ALA A 47 -4.51 15.53 9.21
CA ALA A 47 -5.33 16.71 8.97
C ALA A 47 -5.48 17.57 10.22
N ARG A 48 -5.80 16.96 11.36
CA ARG A 48 -5.85 17.66 12.65
C ARG A 48 -4.51 18.31 13.01
N ALA A 49 -3.39 17.61 12.80
CA ALA A 49 -2.06 18.13 13.07
C ALA A 49 -1.72 19.34 12.17
N LEU A 50 -2.20 19.31 10.92
CA LEU A 50 -2.09 20.39 9.95
C LEU A 50 -3.15 21.50 10.12
N LYS A 51 -4.06 21.36 11.10
CA LYS A 51 -5.19 22.26 11.37
C LYS A 51 -6.16 22.38 10.19
N ILE A 52 -6.27 21.34 9.38
CA ILE A 52 -7.29 21.17 8.35
C ILE A 52 -8.62 20.85 9.04
N LYS A 53 -9.71 21.41 8.52
CA LYS A 53 -11.05 21.18 9.06
C LYS A 53 -11.52 19.75 8.74
N PRO A 54 -12.25 19.08 9.65
CA PRO A 54 -12.74 17.73 9.40
C PRO A 54 -13.57 17.60 8.12
N GLU A 55 -14.39 18.61 7.81
CA GLU A 55 -15.30 18.60 6.64
C GLU A 55 -14.52 18.57 5.32
N GLU A 56 -13.38 19.29 5.24
CA GLU A 56 -12.49 19.27 4.07
C GLU A 56 -11.83 17.90 3.85
N MET A 57 -11.66 17.11 4.92
CA MET A 57 -11.15 15.75 4.80
C MET A 57 -12.21 14.73 4.42
N GLU A 58 -13.46 14.94 4.83
CA GLU A 58 -14.59 14.10 4.42
C GLU A 58 -14.79 14.17 2.90
N GLU A 59 -14.70 15.37 2.32
CA GLU A 59 -14.75 15.57 0.85
C GLU A 59 -13.68 14.77 0.10
N VAL A 60 -12.47 14.64 0.65
CA VAL A 60 -11.38 13.84 0.04
C VAL A 60 -11.67 12.34 0.10
N PHE A 61 -12.37 11.86 1.14
CA PHE A 61 -12.72 10.44 1.26
C PHE A 61 -13.98 10.04 0.51
N ASP A 62 -14.82 11.02 0.19
CA ASP A 62 -16.02 10.86 -0.63
C ASP A 62 -15.72 11.05 -2.14
N ASP A 63 -14.46 11.33 -2.49
CA ASP A 63 -14.00 11.41 -3.88
C ASP A 63 -13.99 10.02 -4.54
N ASP A 64 -14.78 9.88 -5.60
CA ASP A 64 -14.88 8.65 -6.42
C ASP A 64 -13.54 8.28 -7.09
N ASP A 65 -12.60 9.21 -7.21
CA ASP A 65 -11.26 8.98 -7.76
C ASP A 65 -10.29 8.38 -6.71
N LEU A 66 -10.67 8.34 -5.42
CA LEU A 66 -9.84 7.74 -4.38
C LEU A 66 -9.96 6.21 -4.41
N PHE A 67 -8.88 5.54 -4.78
CA PHE A 67 -8.82 4.08 -4.80
C PHE A 67 -7.73 3.53 -3.87
N GLN A 68 -7.99 2.34 -3.34
CA GLN A 68 -7.00 1.52 -2.65
C GLN A 68 -6.47 0.47 -3.62
N SER A 69 -5.15 0.29 -3.64
CA SER A 69 -4.51 -0.83 -4.31
C SER A 69 -3.55 -1.56 -3.37
N MET A 70 -3.30 -2.83 -3.69
CA MET A 70 -2.35 -3.68 -2.99
C MET A 70 -1.28 -4.17 -3.96
N ARG A 71 -0.04 -4.14 -3.49
CA ARG A 71 1.12 -4.66 -4.21
C ARG A 71 1.79 -5.74 -3.36
N VAL A 72 1.70 -6.99 -3.82
CA VAL A 72 2.40 -8.12 -3.19
C VAL A 72 3.72 -8.35 -3.90
N ASN A 73 4.81 -8.08 -3.19
CA ASN A 73 6.17 -8.20 -3.69
C ASN A 73 6.79 -9.52 -3.24
N TYR A 74 7.48 -10.20 -4.16
CA TYR A 74 8.27 -11.39 -3.88
C TYR A 74 9.66 -11.17 -4.46
N HIS A 75 10.66 -11.15 -3.58
CA HIS A 75 12.06 -10.93 -3.93
C HIS A 75 12.82 -12.24 -3.73
N PRO A 76 13.09 -13.02 -4.79
CA PRO A 76 13.84 -14.27 -4.66
C PRO A 76 15.30 -14.00 -4.27
N PRO A 77 16.00 -14.99 -3.68
CA PRO A 77 17.44 -14.91 -3.48
C PRO A 77 18.16 -14.60 -4.79
N CYS A 78 19.13 -13.68 -4.75
CA CYS A 78 19.94 -13.30 -5.90
C CYS A 78 21.41 -13.69 -5.65
N PRO A 79 22.09 -14.37 -6.59
CA PRO A 79 23.50 -14.71 -6.45
C PRO A 79 24.44 -13.49 -6.59
N GLN A 80 23.95 -12.39 -7.17
CA GLN A 80 24.71 -11.15 -7.40
C GLN A 80 23.91 -9.93 -6.90
N PRO A 81 23.61 -9.85 -5.58
CA PRO A 81 22.72 -8.83 -5.03
C PRO A 81 23.27 -7.40 -5.21
N ASP A 82 24.58 -7.23 -5.32
CA ASP A 82 25.22 -5.93 -5.53
C ASP A 82 25.06 -5.38 -6.97
N GLN A 83 24.53 -6.19 -7.90
CA GLN A 83 24.36 -5.82 -9.31
C GLN A 83 22.90 -5.56 -9.70
N VAL A 84 21.96 -5.86 -8.81
CA VAL A 84 20.52 -5.73 -9.07
C VAL A 84 19.82 -5.02 -7.91
N ILE A 85 18.57 -4.66 -8.11
CA ILE A 85 17.73 -4.07 -7.06
C ILE A 85 16.37 -4.79 -7.03
N GLY A 86 15.87 -5.08 -5.84
CA GLY A 86 14.56 -5.72 -5.68
C GLY A 86 13.42 -4.83 -6.19
N LEU A 87 13.49 -3.52 -5.90
CA LEU A 87 12.59 -2.49 -6.39
C LEU A 87 13.38 -1.18 -6.55
N THR A 88 13.37 -0.61 -7.75
CA THR A 88 14.12 0.61 -8.08
C THR A 88 13.75 1.78 -7.14
N PRO A 89 14.70 2.65 -6.76
CA PRO A 89 14.43 3.88 -6.02
C PRO A 89 13.27 4.69 -6.61
N HIS A 90 12.28 5.01 -5.79
CA HIS A 90 11.11 5.81 -6.18
C HIS A 90 10.50 6.50 -4.94
N SER A 91 9.61 7.46 -5.20
CA SER A 91 8.58 7.89 -4.26
C SER A 91 7.24 7.30 -4.70
N ASP A 92 6.38 6.97 -3.74
CA ASP A 92 5.03 6.53 -4.05
C ASP A 92 4.23 7.67 -4.69
N ALA A 93 3.37 7.33 -5.65
CA ALA A 93 2.54 8.30 -6.36
C ALA A 93 1.22 8.63 -5.63
N GLY A 94 0.82 7.78 -4.68
CA GLY A 94 -0.43 7.91 -3.94
C GLY A 94 -0.32 8.76 -2.67
N GLY A 95 -1.38 8.80 -1.89
CA GLY A 95 -1.43 9.57 -0.64
C GLY A 95 -0.71 8.90 0.54
N LEU A 96 -1.02 7.63 0.82
CA LEU A 96 -0.47 6.91 1.97
C LEU A 96 -0.24 5.43 1.64
N THR A 97 0.95 4.93 1.94
CA THR A 97 1.31 3.51 1.84
C THR A 97 1.43 2.91 3.24
N ILE A 98 0.72 1.80 3.47
CA ILE A 98 0.83 0.98 4.69
C ILE A 98 1.48 -0.34 4.27
N LEU A 99 2.70 -0.59 4.75
CA LEU A 99 3.49 -1.74 4.37
C LEU A 99 3.48 -2.81 5.46
N LEU A 100 3.26 -4.07 5.07
CA LEU A 100 3.48 -5.26 5.89
C LEU A 100 4.68 -6.03 5.33
N GLN A 101 5.73 -6.20 6.16
CA GLN A 101 6.80 -7.15 5.85
C GLN A 101 6.37 -8.55 6.30
N VAL A 102 6.23 -9.47 5.34
CA VAL A 102 5.62 -10.79 5.58
C VAL A 102 6.57 -11.76 6.28
N ASN A 103 7.87 -11.51 6.23
CA ASN A 103 8.91 -12.32 6.87
C ASN A 103 10.01 -11.44 7.50
N GLU A 104 11.00 -12.08 8.12
CA GLU A 104 12.09 -11.39 8.82
C GLU A 104 13.28 -11.03 7.91
N VAL A 105 13.12 -11.14 6.58
CA VAL A 105 14.18 -10.79 5.63
C VAL A 105 14.17 -9.29 5.38
N GLU A 106 15.25 -8.62 5.79
CA GLU A 106 15.45 -7.18 5.58
C GLU A 106 15.63 -6.82 4.10
N GLY A 107 15.28 -5.59 3.73
CA GLY A 107 15.50 -5.09 2.37
C GLY A 107 14.94 -3.71 2.08
N LEU A 108 13.98 -3.22 2.88
CA LEU A 108 13.49 -1.86 2.74
C LEU A 108 14.56 -0.84 3.15
N GLN A 109 14.77 0.15 2.30
CA GLN A 109 15.59 1.31 2.60
C GLN A 109 14.86 2.59 2.22
N ILE A 110 15.06 3.64 3.01
CA ILE A 110 14.60 5.00 2.69
C ILE A 110 15.79 5.90 2.42
N LYS A 111 15.58 6.95 1.61
CA LYS A 111 16.60 7.97 1.37
C LYS A 111 16.37 9.16 2.31
N LYS A 112 17.30 9.39 3.24
CA LYS A 112 17.27 10.50 4.20
C LYS A 112 18.62 11.23 4.16
N ASP A 113 18.58 12.56 4.01
CA ASP A 113 19.77 13.42 3.98
C ASP A 113 20.84 12.92 2.98
N GLY A 114 20.38 12.48 1.80
CA GLY A 114 21.23 11.95 0.72
C GLY A 114 21.74 10.52 0.92
N LYS A 115 21.44 9.87 2.06
CA LYS A 115 21.91 8.53 2.42
C LYS A 115 20.78 7.51 2.42
N TRP A 116 21.10 6.26 2.09
CA TRP A 116 20.19 5.14 2.26
C TRP A 116 20.22 4.65 3.71
N VAL A 117 19.04 4.48 4.32
CA VAL A 117 18.86 4.06 5.71
C VAL A 117 17.95 2.83 5.72
N PRO A 118 18.36 1.70 6.32
CA PRO A 118 17.50 0.53 6.49
C PRO A 118 16.35 0.84 7.45
N ILE A 119 15.19 0.21 7.22
CA ILE A 119 14.00 0.29 8.07
C ILE A 119 13.86 -0.99 8.88
#